data_AF-A0A7X8XNX0-F1
#
_entry.id   AF-A0A7X8XNX0-F1
#
_cell.length_a   1.000
_cell.length_b   1.000
_cell.length_c   1.000
_cell.angle_alpha   90.00
_cell.angle_beta   90.00
_cell.angle_gamma   90.00
#
_symmetry.space_group_name_H-M   'P 1'
#
loop_
_entity.id
_entity.type
_entity.pdbx_description
1 polymer ?
#
loop_
_entity_poly.entity_id
_entity_poly.type
_entity_poly.pdbx_seq_one_letter_code
_entity_poly.pdbx_strand_id
1 'polypeptide(L)'
;MATGIQTGMRTGSGPLATGRGPLGKPPGGGGGLGKFGAMWSGLNPKVRVLIICAIGLLIAGGVVFGMVSSANQPVELYATKLGTDDVKDVSIKLQEWNIPHTVSVTQDNVMISPHLKVTAQARLASHGLPRHAIMTAANAPQSSGMNMMTEREKDDQRKRILEGELTESMRQMVGVADAYVRLGLSQKSIFSDNQEGAKAAVMLKMKPGSQLNRDQITGIVNLVAYSVPDLKPESVKIVDTNGRDLTAGLPISDAVGMAPTGQLEYKSNLEKELRNKVEQQLATVLGSQRFAAQVTAEVDFS
;
A
#
# COMPACT_ATOMS: atom_id res chain seq x y z
N MET A 1 -57.30 -31.26 -4.21
CA MET A 1 -58.43 -30.33 -4.48
C MET A 1 -57.94 -29.30 -5.49
N ALA A 2 -58.80 -28.87 -6.42
CA ALA A 2 -58.54 -28.34 -7.79
C ALA A 2 -58.47 -29.49 -8.83
N THR A 3 -59.59 -29.99 -9.38
CA THR A 3 -60.50 -29.41 -10.41
C THR A 3 -59.72 -29.20 -11.72
N GLY A 4 -59.92 -29.91 -12.84
CA GLY A 4 -61.14 -30.46 -13.44
C GLY A 4 -61.47 -29.64 -14.70
N ILE A 5 -62.00 -30.29 -15.76
CA ILE A 5 -62.53 -29.74 -17.05
C ILE A 5 -61.51 -29.83 -18.21
N GLN A 6 -61.78 -30.33 -19.41
CA GLN A 6 -62.80 -31.19 -20.04
C GLN A 6 -62.32 -31.46 -21.49
N THR A 7 -62.77 -32.59 -22.06
CA THR A 7 -63.38 -32.72 -23.41
C THR A 7 -62.58 -32.25 -24.64
N GLY A 8 -62.42 -33.01 -25.72
CA GLY A 8 -63.00 -34.27 -26.16
C GLY A 8 -62.85 -34.37 -27.68
N MET A 9 -62.86 -35.60 -28.22
CA MET A 9 -63.39 -36.05 -29.52
C MET A 9 -62.76 -37.43 -29.80
N ARG A 10 -63.54 -38.51 -29.76
CA ARG A 10 -64.31 -39.09 -30.88
C ARG A 10 -63.43 -39.50 -32.06
N THR A 11 -63.53 -40.65 -32.73
CA THR A 11 -64.24 -41.94 -32.61
C THR A 11 -63.94 -42.65 -33.93
N GLY A 12 -63.77 -43.97 -33.91
CA GLY A 12 -63.86 -44.84 -35.09
C GLY A 12 -62.57 -44.95 -35.91
N SER A 13 -62.20 -46.08 -36.50
CA SER A 13 -62.83 -47.39 -36.69
C SER A 13 -61.76 -48.29 -37.32
N GLY A 14 -61.73 -49.60 -37.00
CA GLY A 14 -60.86 -50.59 -37.67
C GLY A 14 -61.22 -50.83 -39.15
N PRO A 15 -60.75 -51.90 -39.83
CA PRO A 15 -60.10 -53.10 -39.29
C PRO A 15 -58.93 -53.73 -40.15
N LEU A 16 -58.33 -54.80 -39.61
CA LEU A 16 -57.82 -56.03 -40.24
C LEU A 16 -56.64 -56.04 -41.26
N ALA A 17 -55.68 -56.94 -40.95
CA ALA A 17 -54.97 -57.87 -41.86
C ALA A 17 -54.08 -57.25 -42.96
N THR A 18 -52.91 -57.72 -43.40
CA THR A 18 -52.22 -59.02 -43.46
C THR A 18 -50.84 -58.66 -44.06
N GLY A 19 -49.71 -59.17 -43.56
CA GLY A 19 -49.03 -60.30 -44.20
C GLY A 19 -48.30 -59.98 -45.53
N ARG A 20 -46.96 -60.08 -45.49
CA ARG A 20 -45.96 -60.25 -46.58
C ARG A 20 -45.47 -59.00 -47.36
N GLY A 21 -44.16 -58.76 -47.28
CA GLY A 21 -43.38 -57.79 -48.09
C GLY A 21 -43.06 -58.30 -49.50
N PRO A 22 -41.91 -57.92 -50.12
CA PRO A 22 -40.92 -56.88 -49.83
C PRO A 22 -40.97 -55.74 -50.87
N LEU A 23 -40.25 -54.62 -50.69
CA LEU A 23 -39.59 -53.81 -51.76
C LEU A 23 -39.23 -52.40 -51.27
N GLY A 24 -37.99 -51.98 -51.58
CA GLY A 24 -37.65 -50.60 -51.89
C GLY A 24 -37.25 -49.67 -50.74
N LYS A 25 -35.96 -49.65 -50.38
CA LYS A 25 -35.35 -48.44 -49.80
C LYS A 25 -35.06 -47.43 -50.92
N PRO A 26 -35.50 -46.16 -50.82
CA PRO A 26 -35.01 -45.07 -51.66
C PRO A 26 -33.59 -44.63 -51.25
N PRO A 27 -32.85 -43.91 -52.13
CA PRO A 27 -31.40 -43.89 -52.17
C PRO A 27 -30.76 -43.08 -51.05
N GLY A 28 -29.69 -43.63 -50.47
CA GLY A 28 -28.83 -42.93 -49.52
C GLY A 28 -28.05 -41.82 -50.21
N GLY A 29 -28.33 -40.57 -49.81
CA GLY A 29 -27.51 -39.41 -50.14
C GLY A 29 -26.15 -39.46 -49.42
N GLY A 30 -25.19 -40.19 -50.00
CA GLY A 30 -23.77 -40.10 -49.67
C GLY A 30 -23.11 -38.92 -50.38
N GLY A 31 -23.47 -37.70 -49.99
CA GLY A 31 -22.92 -36.46 -50.56
C GLY A 31 -21.64 -36.00 -49.85
N GLY A 32 -20.56 -35.80 -50.62
CA GLY A 32 -19.38 -35.04 -50.19
C GLY A 32 -18.19 -35.88 -49.75
N LEU A 33 -18.19 -36.38 -48.52
CA LEU A 33 -16.96 -36.83 -47.84
C LEU A 33 -16.37 -38.15 -48.37
N GLY A 34 -17.22 -39.08 -48.84
CA GLY A 34 -16.76 -40.37 -49.38
C GLY A 34 -16.09 -40.26 -50.76
N LYS A 35 -16.46 -39.26 -51.56
CA LYS A 35 -15.87 -39.02 -52.89
C LYS A 35 -14.45 -38.47 -52.79
N PHE A 36 -14.15 -37.69 -51.75
CA PHE A 36 -12.79 -37.21 -51.47
C PHE A 36 -11.84 -38.34 -51.09
N GLY A 37 -12.29 -39.32 -50.30
CA GLY A 37 -11.46 -40.48 -49.91
C GLY A 37 -11.08 -41.38 -51.09
N ALA A 38 -12.01 -41.62 -52.02
CA ALA A 38 -11.76 -42.40 -53.23
C ALA A 38 -10.91 -41.65 -54.27
N MET A 39 -11.06 -40.33 -54.36
CA MET A 39 -10.21 -39.51 -55.22
C MET A 39 -8.77 -39.48 -54.69
N TRP A 40 -8.58 -39.38 -53.36
CA TRP A 40 -7.27 -39.36 -52.71
C TRP A 40 -6.45 -40.64 -52.91
N SER A 41 -7.10 -41.81 -52.95
CA SER A 41 -6.43 -43.10 -53.09
C SER A 41 -6.05 -43.48 -54.53
N GLY A 42 -6.49 -42.72 -55.55
CA GLY A 42 -6.11 -42.88 -56.95
C GLY A 42 -4.92 -42.02 -57.40
N LEU A 43 -4.47 -41.05 -56.60
CA LEU A 43 -3.37 -40.15 -56.98
C LEU A 43 -2.00 -40.82 -56.83
N ASN A 44 -1.09 -40.56 -57.77
CA ASN A 44 0.29 -41.03 -57.77
C ASN A 44 1.01 -40.60 -56.46
N PRO A 45 1.79 -41.46 -55.77
CA PRO A 45 2.41 -41.15 -54.47
C PRO A 45 3.20 -39.84 -54.46
N LYS A 46 3.86 -39.48 -55.57
CA LYS A 46 4.59 -38.21 -55.71
C LYS A 46 3.66 -36.98 -55.68
N VAL A 47 2.47 -37.08 -56.25
CA VAL A 47 1.47 -35.99 -56.28
C VAL A 47 0.83 -35.81 -54.89
N ARG A 48 0.63 -36.91 -54.14
CA ARG A 48 0.13 -36.82 -52.75
C ARG A 48 1.10 -36.09 -51.83
N VAL A 49 2.40 -36.39 -51.93
CA VAL A 49 3.44 -35.68 -51.16
C VAL A 49 3.44 -34.19 -51.51
N LEU A 50 3.31 -33.85 -52.80
CA LEU A 50 3.28 -32.46 -53.25
C LEU A 50 2.04 -31.70 -52.70
N ILE A 51 0.87 -32.34 -52.68
CA ILE A 51 -0.36 -31.77 -52.10
C ILE A 51 -0.22 -31.58 -50.58
N ILE A 52 0.37 -32.55 -49.86
CA ILE A 52 0.58 -32.44 -48.41
C ILE A 52 1.56 -31.30 -48.10
N CYS A 53 2.65 -31.16 -48.86
CA CYS A 53 3.58 -30.04 -48.73
C CYS A 53 2.90 -28.69 -49.03
N ALA A 54 2.05 -28.62 -50.05
CA ALA A 54 1.31 -27.41 -50.40
C ALA A 54 0.32 -27.00 -49.30
N ILE A 55 -0.42 -27.96 -48.74
CA ILE A 55 -1.32 -27.72 -47.61
C ILE A 55 -0.54 -27.31 -46.35
N GLY A 56 0.60 -27.96 -46.09
CA GLY A 56 1.48 -27.60 -44.98
C GLY A 56 2.01 -26.15 -45.08
N LEU A 57 2.40 -25.72 -46.28
CA LEU A 57 2.81 -24.33 -46.55
C LEU A 57 1.66 -23.34 -46.35
N LEU A 58 0.45 -23.70 -46.76
CA LEU A 58 -0.74 -22.86 -46.59
C LEU A 58 -1.11 -22.70 -45.11
N ILE A 59 -1.05 -23.80 -44.34
CA ILE A 59 -1.29 -23.77 -42.89
C ILE A 59 -0.19 -22.97 -42.18
N ALA A 60 1.08 -23.18 -42.52
CA ALA A 60 2.18 -22.41 -41.94
C ALA A 60 2.05 -20.91 -42.25
N GLY A 61 1.68 -20.55 -43.48
CA GLY A 61 1.38 -19.18 -43.87
C GLY A 61 0.20 -18.59 -43.09
N GLY A 62 -0.86 -19.37 -42.88
CA GLY A 62 -2.02 -18.98 -42.07
C GLY A 62 -1.69 -18.75 -40.59
N VAL A 63 -0.79 -19.55 -40.01
CA VAL A 63 -0.33 -19.38 -38.62
C VAL A 63 0.55 -18.14 -38.47
N VAL A 64 1.47 -17.90 -39.41
CA VAL A 64 2.31 -16.69 -39.41
C VAL A 64 1.44 -15.44 -39.62
N PHE A 65 0.47 -15.50 -40.54
CA PHE A 65 -0.48 -14.41 -40.76
C PHE A 65 -1.38 -14.18 -39.54
N GLY A 66 -1.83 -15.24 -38.87
CA GLY A 66 -2.59 -15.17 -37.62
C GLY A 66 -1.78 -14.54 -36.48
N MET A 67 -0.50 -14.89 -36.34
CA MET A 67 0.41 -14.27 -35.36
C MET A 67 0.65 -12.79 -35.66
N VAL A 68 0.90 -12.42 -36.92
CA VAL A 68 1.10 -11.02 -37.32
C VAL A 68 -0.18 -10.20 -37.17
N SER A 69 -1.34 -10.76 -37.51
CA SER A 69 -2.64 -10.10 -37.40
C SER A 69 -3.07 -9.93 -35.93
N SER A 70 -2.75 -10.90 -35.07
CA SER A 70 -2.97 -10.78 -33.62
C SER A 70 -2.03 -9.76 -32.96
N ALA A 71 -0.82 -9.56 -33.49
CA ALA A 71 0.14 -8.60 -32.94
C ALA A 71 -0.17 -7.13 -33.31
N ASN A 72 -1.05 -6.91 -34.30
CA ASN A 72 -1.32 -5.58 -34.86
C ASN A 72 -2.66 -4.98 -34.41
N GLN A 73 -3.25 -5.50 -33.32
CA GLN A 73 -4.47 -4.93 -32.76
C GLN A 73 -4.21 -3.46 -32.37
N PRO A 74 -5.02 -2.51 -32.86
CA PRO A 74 -4.81 -1.10 -32.57
C PRO A 74 -4.98 -0.87 -31.06
N VAL A 75 -3.98 -0.26 -30.44
CA VAL A 75 -3.96 0.03 -28.99
C VAL A 75 -4.27 1.51 -28.80
N GLU A 76 -5.03 1.81 -27.76
CA GLU A 76 -5.29 3.19 -27.36
C GLU A 76 -3.98 3.94 -27.06
N LEU A 77 -3.82 5.11 -27.66
CA LEU A 77 -2.63 5.95 -27.55
C LEU A 77 -2.45 6.43 -26.11
N TYR A 78 -3.53 6.81 -25.42
CA TYR A 78 -3.53 7.13 -23.99
C TYR A 78 -4.52 6.25 -23.23
N ALA A 79 -4.23 5.90 -21.98
CA ALA A 79 -5.06 4.98 -21.16
C ALA A 79 -6.33 5.63 -20.58
N THR A 80 -6.68 6.80 -21.09
CA THR A 80 -7.46 7.84 -20.42
C THR A 80 -8.12 8.68 -21.50
N LYS A 81 -9.37 9.07 -21.27
CA LYS A 81 -10.15 9.86 -22.21
C LYS A 81 -9.46 11.19 -22.51
N LEU A 82 -9.25 11.46 -23.78
CA LEU A 82 -8.82 12.76 -24.29
C LEU A 82 -10.06 13.64 -24.47
N GLY A 83 -9.92 14.95 -24.24
CA GLY A 83 -10.96 15.91 -24.63
C GLY A 83 -11.10 15.95 -26.15
N THR A 84 -12.30 16.23 -26.66
CA THR A 84 -12.61 16.23 -28.10
C THR A 84 -11.71 17.18 -28.91
N ASP A 85 -11.18 18.23 -28.30
CA ASP A 85 -10.24 19.17 -28.94
C ASP A 85 -8.79 18.66 -28.94
N ASP A 86 -8.35 17.93 -27.91
CA ASP A 86 -7.03 17.27 -27.92
C ASP A 86 -6.98 16.11 -28.92
N VAL A 87 -8.10 15.40 -29.11
CA VAL A 87 -8.22 14.36 -30.14
C VAL A 87 -7.99 14.94 -31.54
N LYS A 88 -8.51 16.14 -31.81
CA LYS A 88 -8.30 16.85 -33.09
C LYS A 88 -6.84 17.28 -33.25
N ASP A 89 -6.26 17.92 -32.24
CA ASP A 89 -4.87 18.39 -32.32
C ASP A 89 -3.87 17.23 -32.46
N VAL A 90 -4.09 16.12 -31.74
CA VAL A 90 -3.27 14.92 -31.82
C VAL A 90 -3.44 14.21 -33.17
N SER A 91 -4.66 14.09 -33.70
CA SER A 91 -4.90 13.46 -35.01
C SER A 91 -4.26 14.25 -36.16
N ILE A 92 -4.32 15.59 -36.14
CA ILE A 92 -3.66 16.45 -37.14
C ILE A 92 -2.14 16.22 -37.12
N LYS A 93 -1.51 16.15 -35.95
CA LYS A 93 -0.06 15.91 -35.85
C LYS A 93 0.36 14.49 -36.23
N LEU A 94 -0.46 13.49 -35.90
CA LEU A 94 -0.20 12.11 -36.32
C LEU A 94 -0.37 11.95 -37.84
N GLN A 95 -1.31 12.68 -38.45
CA GLN A 95 -1.48 12.73 -39.90
C GLN A 95 -0.30 13.43 -40.60
N GLU A 96 0.19 14.53 -40.04
CA GLU A 96 1.39 15.25 -40.53
C GLU A 96 2.63 14.34 -40.56
N TRP A 97 2.74 13.41 -39.60
CA TRP A 97 3.86 12.46 -39.52
C TRP A 97 3.60 11.13 -40.24
N ASN A 98 2.52 11.03 -41.02
CA ASN A 98 2.12 9.85 -41.77
C ASN A 98 2.01 8.58 -40.88
N ILE A 99 1.59 8.76 -39.63
CA ILE A 99 1.40 7.66 -38.68
C ILE A 99 -0.04 7.14 -38.82
N PRO A 100 -0.23 5.83 -39.14
CA PRO A 100 -1.56 5.25 -39.25
C PRO A 100 -2.26 5.30 -37.89
N HIS A 101 -3.38 6.02 -37.82
CA HIS A 101 -4.17 6.20 -36.62
C HIS A 101 -5.65 6.09 -36.94
N THR A 102 -6.42 5.51 -36.02
CA THR A 102 -7.88 5.37 -36.12
C THR A 102 -8.50 6.03 -34.89
N VAL A 103 -9.43 6.96 -35.07
CA VAL A 103 -10.16 7.54 -33.93
C VAL A 103 -11.10 6.48 -33.36
N SER A 104 -11.10 6.33 -32.04
CA SER A 104 -11.97 5.38 -31.34
C SER A 104 -13.45 5.69 -31.60
N VAL A 105 -14.30 4.66 -31.62
CA VAL A 105 -15.76 4.77 -31.88
C VAL A 105 -16.44 5.71 -30.88
N THR A 106 -15.87 5.86 -29.69
CA THR A 106 -16.36 6.76 -28.64
C THR A 106 -15.89 8.21 -28.78
N GLN A 107 -15.11 8.56 -29.81
CA GLN A 107 -14.49 9.89 -30.03
C GLN A 107 -13.62 10.43 -28.88
N ASP A 108 -13.35 9.59 -27.87
CA ASP A 108 -12.63 9.95 -26.65
C ASP A 108 -11.13 9.58 -26.71
N ASN A 109 -10.67 8.96 -27.80
CA ASN A 109 -9.28 8.46 -27.90
C ASN A 109 -8.83 8.24 -29.35
N VAL A 110 -7.51 8.20 -29.55
CA VAL A 110 -6.87 7.84 -30.83
C VAL A 110 -6.21 6.49 -30.67
N MET A 111 -6.49 5.55 -31.57
CA MET A 111 -5.89 4.23 -31.60
C MET A 111 -4.74 4.20 -32.61
N ILE A 112 -3.62 3.63 -32.19
CA ILE A 112 -2.39 3.53 -32.97
C ILE A 112 -1.86 2.10 -32.92
N SER A 113 -1.08 1.69 -33.92
CA SER A 113 -0.41 0.39 -33.88
C SER A 113 0.54 0.30 -32.65
N PRO A 114 0.59 -0.86 -31.94
CA PRO A 114 1.33 -0.99 -30.68
C PRO A 114 2.81 -0.61 -30.78
N HIS A 115 3.44 -0.90 -31.92
CA HIS A 115 4.85 -0.64 -32.19
C HIS A 115 5.17 0.86 -32.35
N LEU A 116 4.18 1.71 -32.67
CA LEU A 116 4.37 3.16 -32.83
C LEU A 116 3.94 3.97 -31.61
N LYS A 117 3.29 3.34 -30.62
CA LYS A 117 2.72 4.02 -29.45
C LYS A 117 3.76 4.84 -28.68
N VAL A 118 4.89 4.24 -28.33
CA VAL A 118 5.92 4.91 -27.52
C VAL A 118 6.57 6.07 -28.29
N THR A 119 6.88 5.86 -29.56
CA THR A 119 7.48 6.89 -30.42
C THR A 119 6.51 8.05 -30.68
N ALA A 120 5.23 7.75 -30.90
CA ALA A 120 4.18 8.76 -31.07
C ALA A 120 3.98 9.57 -29.79
N GLN A 121 3.91 8.93 -28.62
CA GLN A 121 3.81 9.62 -27.33
C GLN A 121 5.01 10.54 -27.07
N ALA A 122 6.23 10.06 -27.32
CA ALA A 122 7.44 10.87 -27.15
C ALA A 122 7.45 12.12 -28.05
N ARG A 123 7.04 11.97 -29.31
CA ARG A 123 6.94 13.10 -30.25
C ARG A 123 5.81 14.06 -29.87
N LEU A 124 4.64 13.57 -29.52
CA LEU A 124 3.52 14.41 -29.09
C LEU A 124 3.86 15.21 -27.82
N ALA A 125 4.54 14.58 -26.86
CA ALA A 125 5.03 15.25 -25.65
C ALA A 125 6.04 16.36 -25.97
N SER A 126 6.94 16.15 -26.95
CA SER A 126 7.90 17.18 -27.38
C SER A 126 7.23 18.41 -28.03
N HIS A 127 6.00 18.25 -28.53
CA HIS A 127 5.19 19.33 -29.12
C HIS A 127 4.13 19.88 -28.13
N GLY A 128 4.19 19.49 -26.85
CA GLY A 128 3.25 19.97 -25.83
C GLY A 128 1.82 19.46 -26.02
N LEU A 129 1.66 18.28 -26.63
CA LEU A 129 0.37 17.60 -26.78
C LEU A 129 0.29 16.37 -25.87
N PRO A 130 -0.89 16.06 -25.28
CA PRO A 130 -2.13 16.85 -25.31
C PRO A 130 -2.02 18.12 -24.45
N ARG A 131 -2.74 19.18 -24.84
CA ARG A 131 -2.68 20.50 -24.16
C ARG A 131 -3.49 20.49 -22.87
N HIS A 132 -4.59 19.74 -22.85
CA HIS A 132 -5.33 19.51 -21.63
C HIS A 132 -4.76 18.27 -20.93
N ALA A 133 -4.45 18.44 -19.65
CA ALA A 133 -3.88 17.39 -18.84
C ALA A 133 -4.80 16.17 -18.88
N ILE A 134 -4.23 15.05 -19.33
CA ILE A 134 -4.84 13.75 -19.22
C ILE A 134 -5.28 13.54 -17.76
N MET A 135 -6.58 13.29 -17.53
CA MET A 135 -7.09 12.81 -16.24
C MET A 135 -6.53 11.42 -15.97
N THR A 136 -5.30 11.33 -15.49
CA THR A 136 -4.76 10.14 -14.86
C THR A 136 -5.31 10.06 -13.44
N ALA A 137 -5.41 8.87 -12.84
CA ALA A 137 -5.74 8.75 -11.42
C ALA A 137 -4.74 9.53 -10.50
N ALA A 138 -3.58 9.91 -11.04
CA ALA A 138 -2.59 10.79 -10.41
C ALA A 138 -2.86 12.31 -10.63
N ASN A 139 -3.64 12.67 -11.66
CA ASN A 139 -4.00 14.04 -12.03
C ASN A 139 -5.51 14.33 -11.88
N ALA A 140 -6.28 13.43 -11.26
CA ALA A 140 -7.50 13.84 -10.57
C ALA A 140 -7.10 15.02 -9.65
N PRO A 141 -7.90 16.09 -9.53
CA PRO A 141 -7.54 17.24 -8.73
C PRO A 141 -7.28 16.82 -7.28
N GLN A 142 -6.02 16.51 -6.96
CA GLN A 142 -5.53 16.42 -5.59
C GLN A 142 -5.52 17.80 -4.92
N SER A 143 -5.99 18.84 -5.62
CA SER A 143 -6.23 20.19 -5.12
C SER A 143 -7.70 20.49 -4.79
N SER A 144 -8.66 19.58 -5.02
CA SER A 144 -10.02 19.75 -4.49
C SER A 144 -10.21 19.13 -3.10
N GLY A 145 -9.32 18.23 -2.68
CA GLY A 145 -9.35 17.61 -1.35
C GLY A 145 -8.79 18.50 -0.23
N MET A 146 -7.81 19.39 -0.51
CA MET A 146 -7.24 20.27 0.52
C MET A 146 -8.26 21.26 1.08
N ASN A 147 -9.25 21.65 0.27
CA ASN A 147 -10.34 22.54 0.67
C ASN A 147 -11.61 21.81 1.15
N MET A 148 -11.64 20.47 1.07
CA MET A 148 -12.74 19.62 1.54
C MET A 148 -12.34 18.68 2.68
N MET A 149 -11.09 18.78 3.15
CA MET A 149 -10.63 18.05 4.33
C MET A 149 -11.27 18.67 5.56
N THR A 150 -12.00 17.85 6.32
CA THR A 150 -12.57 18.29 7.59
C THR A 150 -11.43 18.68 8.55
N GLU A 151 -11.67 19.60 9.48
CA GLU A 151 -10.65 19.99 10.46
C GLU A 151 -10.08 18.78 11.23
N ARG A 152 -10.91 17.75 11.47
CA ARG A 152 -10.48 16.48 12.07
C ARG A 152 -9.45 15.73 11.24
N GLU A 153 -9.66 15.66 9.93
CA GLU A 153 -8.72 14.98 9.04
C GLU A 153 -7.39 15.74 8.97
N LYS A 154 -7.43 17.08 8.94
CA LYS A 154 -6.21 17.91 8.96
C LYS A 154 -5.41 17.68 10.25
N ASP A 155 -6.08 17.61 11.39
CA ASP A 155 -5.46 17.32 12.68
C ASP A 155 -4.83 15.92 12.71
N ASP A 156 -5.53 14.92 12.20
CA ASP A 156 -5.01 13.55 12.07
C ASP A 156 -3.80 13.47 11.14
N GLN A 157 -3.81 14.21 10.02
CA GLN A 157 -2.67 14.29 9.12
C GLN A 157 -1.48 14.96 9.80
N ARG A 158 -1.69 16.09 10.48
CA ARG A 158 -0.64 16.80 11.22
C ARG A 158 -0.02 15.91 12.28
N LYS A 159 -0.84 15.16 13.02
CA LYS A 159 -0.39 14.18 14.00
C LYS A 159 0.51 13.12 13.36
N ARG A 160 0.12 12.53 12.23
CA ARG A 160 0.92 11.50 11.54
C ARG A 160 2.26 12.05 11.05
N ILE A 161 2.29 13.30 10.59
CA ILE A 161 3.53 13.96 10.16
C ILE A 161 4.46 14.13 11.37
N LEU A 162 3.96 14.67 12.48
CA LEU A 162 4.76 14.83 13.71
C LEU A 162 5.27 13.49 14.26
N GLU A 163 4.43 12.45 14.27
CA GLU A 163 4.85 11.09 14.65
C GLU A 163 5.98 10.57 13.76
N GLY A 164 5.90 10.82 12.44
CA GLY A 164 6.92 10.44 11.48
C GLY A 164 8.24 11.21 11.66
N GLU A 165 8.17 12.53 11.78
CA GLU A 165 9.34 13.40 11.97
C GLU A 165 10.07 13.09 13.29
N LEU A 166 9.32 12.90 14.38
CA LEU A 166 9.88 12.49 15.67
C LEU A 166 10.51 11.10 15.58
N THR A 167 9.83 10.15 14.93
CA THR A 167 10.37 8.80 14.73
C THR A 167 11.71 8.84 13.99
N GLU A 168 11.79 9.60 12.90
CA GLU A 168 13.03 9.73 12.12
C GLU A 168 14.14 10.42 12.90
N SER A 169 13.80 11.48 13.65
CA SER A 169 14.75 12.18 14.52
C SER A 169 15.34 11.25 15.59
N MET A 170 14.52 10.38 16.19
CA MET A 170 15.00 9.43 17.21
C MET A 170 15.91 8.35 16.62
N ARG A 171 15.67 7.91 15.38
CA ARG A 171 16.54 6.93 14.70
C ARG A 171 17.95 7.45 14.44
N GLN A 172 18.11 8.76 14.31
CA GLN A 172 19.42 9.39 14.11
C GLN A 172 20.27 9.42 15.40
N MET A 173 19.68 9.14 16.56
CA MET A 173 20.41 9.14 17.83
C MET A 173 21.37 7.95 17.95
N VAL A 174 22.52 8.19 18.58
CA VAL A 174 23.54 7.17 18.82
C VAL A 174 22.99 6.07 19.74
N GLY A 175 23.19 4.82 19.33
CA GLY A 175 22.74 3.65 20.09
C GLY A 175 21.31 3.19 19.80
N VAL A 176 20.52 4.00 19.08
CA VAL A 176 19.18 3.61 18.62
C VAL A 176 19.28 2.87 17.29
N ALA A 177 18.62 1.72 17.20
CA ALA A 177 18.49 0.91 15.98
C ALA A 177 17.17 1.19 15.26
N ASP A 178 16.09 1.38 16.01
CA ASP A 178 14.79 1.78 15.49
C ASP A 178 14.02 2.55 16.57
N ALA A 179 13.04 3.33 16.14
CA ALA A 179 12.18 4.11 17.03
C ALA A 179 10.75 4.14 16.48
N TYR A 180 9.77 4.26 17.37
CA TYR A 180 8.37 4.47 17.03
C TYR A 180 7.75 5.43 18.03
N VAL A 181 7.12 6.50 17.53
CA VAL A 181 6.47 7.52 18.36
C VAL A 181 4.97 7.53 18.11
N ARG A 182 4.18 7.59 19.19
CA ARG A 182 2.72 7.69 19.16
C ARG A 182 2.26 8.85 20.03
N LEU A 183 1.45 9.73 19.45
CA LEU A 183 0.91 10.91 20.10
C LEU A 183 -0.57 10.71 20.44
N GLY A 184 -0.92 10.92 21.69
CA GLY A 184 -2.28 11.04 22.17
C GLY A 184 -2.64 12.52 22.30
N LEU A 185 -2.96 13.16 21.18
CA LEU A 185 -3.43 14.56 21.16
C LEU A 185 -4.93 14.58 21.51
N SER A 186 -5.30 15.41 22.48
CA SER A 186 -6.69 15.62 22.86
C SER A 186 -7.32 16.69 21.97
N GLN A 187 -8.57 16.45 21.54
CA GLN A 187 -9.31 17.42 20.73
C GLN A 187 -9.79 18.55 21.65
N LYS A 188 -9.44 19.80 21.33
CA LYS A 188 -10.00 20.97 22.03
C LYS A 188 -11.49 21.05 21.73
N SER A 189 -12.31 20.51 22.62
CA SER A 189 -13.75 20.71 22.62
C SER A 189 -14.07 22.06 23.27
N ILE A 190 -14.78 22.94 22.55
CA ILE A 190 -15.29 24.21 23.09
C ILE A 190 -16.43 24.02 24.11
N PHE A 191 -16.87 22.77 24.34
CA PHE A 191 -18.00 22.41 25.21
C PHE A 191 -17.59 21.59 26.45
N SER A 192 -16.29 21.44 26.72
CA SER A 192 -15.81 20.62 27.84
C SER A 192 -14.69 21.32 28.61
N ASP A 193 -14.95 21.60 29.88
CA ASP A 193 -13.95 22.16 30.81
C ASP A 193 -12.86 21.16 31.20
N ASN A 194 -13.08 19.87 30.96
CA ASN A 194 -12.13 18.81 31.27
C ASN A 194 -11.44 18.32 29.98
N GLN A 195 -10.42 19.05 29.53
CA GLN A 195 -9.55 18.60 28.44
C GLN A 195 -8.49 17.65 29.00
N GLU A 196 -8.50 16.39 28.54
CA GLU A 196 -7.35 15.52 28.75
C GLU A 196 -6.12 16.17 28.11
N GLY A 197 -4.99 16.23 28.81
CA GLY A 197 -3.74 16.78 28.25
C GLY A 197 -3.15 15.88 27.18
N ALA A 198 -2.29 16.44 26.31
CA ALA A 198 -1.57 15.64 25.33
C ALA A 198 -0.63 14.63 26.02
N LYS A 199 -0.48 13.46 25.40
CA LYS A 199 0.38 12.35 25.88
C LYS A 199 1.25 11.82 24.75
N ALA A 200 2.40 11.25 25.07
CA ALA A 200 3.25 10.59 24.09
C ALA A 200 3.81 9.26 24.61
N ALA A 201 3.86 8.28 23.73
CA ALA A 201 4.54 7.01 23.95
C ALA A 201 5.62 6.83 22.90
N VAL A 202 6.85 6.57 23.34
CA VAL A 202 8.03 6.37 22.51
C VAL A 202 8.54 4.96 22.77
N MET A 203 8.63 4.16 21.72
CA MET A 203 9.25 2.84 21.77
C MET A 203 10.60 2.93 21.08
N LEU A 204 11.65 2.50 21.78
CA LEU A 204 13.00 2.48 21.25
C LEU A 204 13.48 1.04 21.12
N LYS A 205 14.15 0.75 20.02
CA LYS A 205 14.92 -0.48 19.81
C LYS A 205 16.39 -0.10 19.85
N MET A 206 17.12 -0.64 20.82
CA MET A 206 18.54 -0.37 20.97
C MET A 206 19.38 -1.25 20.04
N LYS A 207 20.56 -0.75 19.63
CA LYS A 207 21.60 -1.58 19.02
C LYS A 207 22.13 -2.60 20.03
N PRO A 208 22.60 -3.79 19.59
CA PRO A 208 23.17 -4.78 20.50
C PRO A 208 24.27 -4.18 21.39
N GLY A 209 24.17 -4.37 22.70
CA GLY A 209 25.13 -3.85 23.68
C GLY A 209 25.03 -2.34 23.95
N SER A 210 24.12 -1.61 23.32
CA SER A 210 23.90 -0.18 23.57
C SER A 210 22.83 0.02 24.65
N GLN A 211 23.05 1.00 25.52
CA GLN A 211 22.07 1.48 26.51
C GLN A 211 22.08 3.00 26.51
N LEU A 212 20.91 3.61 26.72
CA LEU A 212 20.82 5.06 26.89
C LEU A 212 21.15 5.42 28.34
N ASN A 213 21.91 6.50 28.51
CA ASN A 213 22.10 7.10 29.84
C ASN A 213 20.91 7.98 30.22
N ARG A 214 20.84 8.40 31.49
CA ARG A 214 19.73 9.24 31.98
C ARG A 214 19.61 10.56 31.22
N ASP A 215 20.73 11.19 30.88
CA ASP A 215 20.74 12.48 30.19
C ASP A 215 20.17 12.37 28.77
N GLN A 216 20.48 11.30 28.06
CA GLN A 216 19.92 10.99 26.74
C GLN A 216 18.41 10.75 26.83
N ILE A 217 17.95 10.00 27.84
CA ILE A 217 16.52 9.75 28.02
C ILE A 217 15.79 11.07 28.34
N THR A 218 16.34 11.90 29.23
CA THR A 218 15.79 13.24 29.52
C THR A 218 15.79 14.14 28.28
N GLY A 219 16.85 14.11 27.47
CA GLY A 219 16.91 14.83 26.20
C GLY A 219 15.81 14.41 25.23
N ILE A 220 15.53 13.11 25.13
CA ILE A 220 14.42 12.58 24.32
C ILE A 220 13.08 13.06 24.82
N VAL A 221 12.84 12.99 26.14
CA VAL A 221 11.59 13.48 26.76
C VAL A 221 11.37 14.95 26.42
N ASN A 222 12.38 15.79 26.62
CA ASN A 222 12.28 17.23 26.36
C ASN A 222 12.09 17.53 24.88
N LEU A 223 12.81 16.83 23.99
CA LEU A 223 12.64 16.98 22.55
C LEU A 223 11.20 16.69 22.12
N VAL A 224 10.61 15.60 22.62
CA VAL A 224 9.22 15.23 22.31
C VAL A 224 8.24 16.25 22.90
N ALA A 225 8.43 16.64 24.16
CA ALA A 225 7.57 17.61 24.85
C ALA A 225 7.55 18.96 24.13
N TYR A 226 8.70 19.49 23.71
CA TYR A 226 8.77 20.77 22.99
C TYR A 226 8.28 20.70 21.54
N SER A 227 8.28 19.52 20.93
CA SER A 227 7.83 19.34 19.55
C SER A 227 6.30 19.27 19.41
N VAL A 228 5.57 19.09 20.52
CA VAL A 228 4.13 18.86 20.52
C VAL A 228 3.42 19.89 21.39
N PRO A 229 2.41 20.61 20.85
CA PRO A 229 1.64 21.56 21.65
C PRO A 229 0.93 20.90 22.83
N ASP A 230 0.91 21.59 23.98
CA ASP A 230 0.22 21.16 25.20
C ASP A 230 0.70 19.80 25.76
N LEU A 231 1.89 19.32 25.35
CA LEU A 231 2.50 18.09 25.85
C LEU A 231 3.49 18.41 26.97
N LYS A 232 3.20 17.91 28.17
CA LYS A 232 4.11 18.04 29.32
C LYS A 232 5.17 16.93 29.31
N PRO A 233 6.42 17.22 29.74
CA PRO A 233 7.47 16.22 29.88
C PRO A 233 7.05 14.98 30.70
N GLU A 234 6.26 15.16 31.76
CA GLU A 234 5.78 14.08 32.62
C GLU A 234 4.80 13.13 31.91
N SER A 235 4.18 13.60 30.84
CA SER A 235 3.23 12.85 29.99
C SER A 235 3.91 12.08 28.85
N VAL A 236 5.25 12.06 28.81
CA VAL A 236 6.04 11.29 27.84
C VAL A 236 6.54 10.00 28.49
N LYS A 237 6.25 8.87 27.87
CA LYS A 237 6.73 7.56 28.30
C LYS A 237 7.63 6.93 27.25
N ILE A 238 8.81 6.47 27.67
CA ILE A 238 9.79 5.82 26.81
C ILE A 238 9.96 4.38 27.26
N VAL A 239 9.75 3.44 26.35
CA VAL A 239 9.87 2.00 26.60
C VAL A 239 10.86 1.36 25.63
N ASP A 240 11.61 0.37 26.10
CA ASP A 240 12.41 -0.50 25.23
C ASP A 240 11.55 -1.65 24.67
N THR A 241 12.02 -2.28 23.60
CA THR A 241 11.50 -3.53 23.01
C THR A 241 11.27 -4.66 24.01
N ASN A 242 11.98 -4.67 25.14
CA ASN A 242 11.80 -5.63 26.23
C ASN A 242 10.68 -5.25 27.22
N GLY A 243 9.94 -4.17 26.97
CA GLY A 243 8.88 -3.67 27.85
C GLY A 243 9.38 -2.91 29.10
N ARG A 244 10.68 -2.59 29.16
CA ARG A 244 11.26 -1.81 30.25
C ARG A 244 10.95 -0.32 30.08
N ASP A 245 10.30 0.30 31.07
CA ASP A 245 10.14 1.75 31.13
C ASP A 245 11.50 2.40 31.42
N LEU A 246 11.99 3.17 30.45
CA LEU A 246 13.25 3.91 30.54
C LEU A 246 13.08 5.25 31.25
N THR A 247 11.84 5.75 31.38
CA THR A 247 11.51 6.99 32.12
C THR A 247 11.26 6.75 33.60
N ALA A 248 11.16 5.48 34.03
CA ALA A 248 10.92 5.13 35.42
C ALA A 248 12.07 5.62 36.33
N GLY A 249 11.74 6.50 37.29
CA GLY A 249 12.69 7.05 38.25
C GLY A 249 13.46 8.28 37.76
N LEU A 250 13.13 8.84 36.58
CA LEU A 250 13.61 10.16 36.20
C LEU A 250 12.83 11.24 36.97
N PRO A 251 13.50 12.25 37.56
CA PRO A 251 12.85 13.44 38.08
C PRO A 251 12.45 14.33 36.91
N ILE A 252 11.36 13.98 36.21
CA ILE A 252 10.83 14.73 35.05
C ILE A 252 9.96 15.91 35.51
N SER A 253 10.17 16.45 36.72
CA SER A 253 9.40 17.61 37.19
C SER A 253 9.94 18.88 36.55
N ASP A 254 9.06 19.61 35.86
CA ASP A 254 9.15 21.02 35.41
C ASP A 254 10.28 21.88 36.03
N ALA A 255 11.54 21.64 35.67
CA ALA A 255 12.65 22.52 36.00
C ALA A 255 13.91 22.18 35.18
N VAL A 256 13.95 22.63 33.93
CA VAL A 256 15.20 22.85 33.17
C VAL A 256 16.06 23.98 33.82
N GLY A 257 15.77 24.40 35.06
CA GLY A 257 16.46 25.51 35.73
C GLY A 257 16.52 25.47 37.26
N MET A 258 16.18 24.36 37.92
CA MET A 258 16.34 24.27 39.38
C MET A 258 16.61 22.83 39.78
N ALA A 259 17.84 22.58 40.20
CA ALA A 259 18.22 21.38 40.92
C ALA A 259 17.60 21.43 42.33
N PRO A 260 16.81 20.41 42.72
CA PRO A 260 16.90 19.97 44.11
C PRO A 260 17.07 18.45 44.27
N THR A 261 16.92 17.64 43.21
CA THR A 261 16.99 16.18 43.32
C THR A 261 18.43 15.65 43.32
N GLY A 262 19.31 16.18 42.46
CA GLY A 262 20.73 15.81 42.46
C GLY A 262 21.47 16.22 43.74
N GLN A 263 21.13 17.39 44.31
CA GLN A 263 21.71 17.86 45.56
C GLN A 263 21.25 17.02 46.77
N LEU A 264 19.98 16.62 46.78
CA LEU A 264 19.45 15.73 47.83
C LEU A 264 20.05 14.32 47.73
N GLU A 265 20.20 13.79 46.52
CA GLU A 265 20.82 12.48 46.29
C GLU A 265 22.32 12.50 46.65
N TYR A 266 23.04 13.57 46.28
CA TYR A 266 24.43 13.79 46.69
C TYR A 266 24.57 13.90 48.22
N LYS A 267 23.71 14.69 48.87
CA LYS A 267 23.67 14.83 50.33
C LYS A 267 23.37 13.50 51.01
N SER A 268 22.40 12.72 50.52
CA SER A 268 22.07 11.41 51.09
C SER A 268 23.22 10.40 50.95
N ASN A 269 23.91 10.40 49.81
CA ASN A 269 25.06 9.54 49.58
C ASN A 269 26.25 9.94 50.48
N LEU A 270 26.51 11.24 50.62
CA LEU A 270 27.54 11.76 51.50
C LEU A 270 27.25 11.42 52.98
N GLU A 271 26.01 11.58 53.43
CA GLU A 271 25.58 11.21 54.79
C GLU A 271 25.75 9.71 55.06
N LYS A 272 25.44 8.84 54.09
CA LYS A 272 25.68 7.39 54.20
C LYS A 272 27.17 7.05 54.27
N GLU A 273 27.99 7.68 53.43
CA GLU A 273 29.43 7.44 53.43
C GLU A 273 30.07 7.86 54.77
N LEU A 274 29.73 9.05 55.26
CA LEU A 274 30.22 9.56 56.54
C LEU A 274 29.73 8.71 57.71
N ARG A 275 28.47 8.28 57.70
CA ARG A 275 27.93 7.35 58.71
C ARG A 275 28.76 6.07 58.75
N ASN A 276 28.99 5.42 57.61
CA ASN A 276 29.76 4.18 57.54
C ASN A 276 31.20 4.35 58.05
N LYS A 277 31.86 5.48 57.74
CA LYS A 277 33.21 5.78 58.26
C LYS A 277 33.23 5.94 59.78
N VAL A 278 32.26 6.67 60.33
CA VAL A 278 32.12 6.84 61.78
C VAL A 278 31.85 5.50 62.46
N GLU A 279 30.97 4.68 61.88
CA GLU A 279 30.66 3.37 62.43
C GLU A 279 31.87 2.43 62.40
N GLN A 280 32.67 2.42 61.33
CA GLN A 280 33.90 1.62 61.25
C GLN A 280 34.94 2.02 62.31
N GLN A 281 35.12 3.32 62.55
CA GLN A 281 36.06 3.80 63.58
C GLN A 281 35.57 3.44 64.99
N LEU A 282 34.30 3.67 65.28
CA LEU A 282 33.71 3.36 66.59
C LEU A 282 33.62 1.84 66.85
N ALA A 283 33.46 1.02 65.80
CA ALA A 283 33.45 -0.44 65.92
C ALA A 283 34.75 -1.01 66.48
N THR A 284 35.90 -0.37 66.22
CA THR A 284 37.22 -0.83 66.68
C THR A 284 37.38 -0.68 68.21
N VAL A 285 36.63 0.25 68.82
CA VAL A 285 36.73 0.56 70.25
C VAL A 285 35.53 0.00 71.05
N LEU A 286 34.33 0.05 70.47
CA LEU A 286 33.06 -0.23 71.17
C LEU A 286 32.37 -1.54 70.73
N GLY A 287 32.84 -2.18 69.64
CA GLY A 287 32.23 -3.38 69.07
C GLY A 287 30.98 -3.09 68.23
N SER A 288 30.80 -3.83 67.13
CA SER A 288 29.88 -3.54 66.01
C SER A 288 28.37 -3.58 66.30
N GLN A 289 27.94 -3.80 67.55
CA GLN A 289 26.51 -3.88 67.90
C GLN A 289 26.11 -3.06 69.14
N ARG A 290 26.98 -2.16 69.61
CA ARG A 290 26.74 -1.40 70.86
C ARG A 290 26.48 0.09 70.64
N PHE A 291 26.44 0.56 69.39
CA PHE A 291 26.26 1.97 69.07
C PHE A 291 25.49 2.14 67.74
N ALA A 292 24.96 3.35 67.52
CA ALA A 292 24.33 3.76 66.27
C ALA A 292 24.75 5.21 65.97
N ALA A 293 25.09 5.51 64.71
CA ALA A 293 25.52 6.85 64.29
C ALA A 293 24.48 7.49 63.37
N GLN A 294 24.06 8.72 63.71
CA GLN A 294 23.25 9.57 62.85
C GLN A 294 24.15 10.69 62.32
N VAL A 295 24.15 10.89 61.00
CA VAL A 295 24.91 11.95 60.35
C VAL A 295 23.96 12.78 59.49
N THR A 296 24.02 14.09 59.66
CA THR A 296 23.33 15.09 58.84
C THR A 296 24.39 16.00 58.27
N ALA A 297 24.41 16.18 56.94
CA ALA A 297 25.39 17.03 56.27
C ALA A 297 24.73 18.33 55.78
N GLU A 298 25.35 19.46 56.05
CA GLU A 298 24.98 20.73 55.44
C GLU A 298 26.04 21.06 54.39
N VAL A 299 25.61 21.16 53.14
CA VAL A 299 26.50 21.35 51.99
C VAL A 299 26.07 22.64 51.31
N ASP A 300 26.98 23.61 51.27
CA ASP A 300 26.79 24.84 50.52
C ASP A 300 27.19 24.58 49.05
N PHE A 301 26.25 24.86 48.14
CA PHE A 301 26.42 24.65 46.69
C PHE A 301 26.49 25.98 45.91
N SER A 302 26.73 27.09 46.62
CA SER A 302 26.85 28.43 46.04
C SER A 302 28.09 28.60 45.14
#